data_AF-A0AAV3J6L6-F1
#
_entry.id   AF-A0AAV3J6L6-F1
#
_cell.length_a   1.000
_cell.length_b   1.000
_cell.length_c   1.000
_cell.angle_alpha   90.00
_cell.angle_beta   90.00
_cell.angle_gamma   90.00
#
_symmetry.space_group_name_H-M   'P 1'
#
loop_
_entity.id
_entity.type
_entity.pdbx_description
1 polymer ?
#
loop_
_entity_poly.entity_id
_entity_poly.type
_entity_poly.pdbx_seq_one_letter_code
_entity_poly.pdbx_strand_id
1 'polypeptide(L)'
;MRFQWLKDYQDLEEQLLYLKWNLNKSKLELIRWTTGDLSKVRIEKNSRSSLLEENITQIENEIELLEEQQKEMLVIIQSFKGVENEIVRMKYIEGLTLEEIVEETGYSDSYIRKKHAEIRSKLQFIDDYEARHLDRKAKKEELEYYDEKRRKTQQLSLF
;
A
#
# COMPACT_ATOMS: atom_id res chain seq x y z
N MET A 1 19.10 -13.38 5.28
CA MET A 1 18.92 -13.36 3.81
C MET A 1 19.34 -11.98 3.31
N ARG A 2 19.94 -11.84 2.12
CA ARG A 2 20.28 -10.51 1.57
C ARG A 2 18.98 -9.79 1.20
N PHE A 3 18.88 -8.48 1.49
CA PHE A 3 17.68 -7.65 1.25
C PHE A 3 16.40 -8.11 1.96
N GLN A 4 16.51 -8.72 3.14
CA GLN A 4 15.34 -9.06 3.96
C GLN A 4 14.44 -7.83 4.21
N TRP A 5 15.08 -6.66 4.41
CA TRP A 5 14.40 -5.37 4.56
C TRP A 5 13.48 -5.01 3.39
N LEU A 6 13.77 -5.47 2.16
CA LEU A 6 12.88 -5.20 1.03
C LEU A 6 11.59 -5.99 1.18
N LYS A 7 11.71 -7.27 1.53
CA LYS A 7 10.55 -8.13 1.75
C LYS A 7 9.69 -7.58 2.90
N ASP A 8 10.32 -7.24 4.02
CA ASP A 8 9.62 -6.71 5.18
C ASP A 8 8.87 -5.39 4.84
N TYR A 9 9.47 -4.53 4.01
CA TYR A 9 8.85 -3.28 3.55
C TYR A 9 7.65 -3.55 2.64
N GLN A 10 7.80 -4.51 1.72
CA GLN A 10 6.75 -4.90 0.78
C GLN A 10 5.57 -5.58 1.49
N ASP A 11 5.83 -6.43 2.48
CA ASP A 11 4.80 -7.06 3.29
C ASP A 11 4.02 -5.99 4.08
N LEU A 12 4.71 -4.96 4.61
CA LEU A 12 4.08 -3.82 5.27
C LEU A 12 3.21 -2.98 4.32
N GLU A 13 3.68 -2.71 3.09
CA GLU A 13 2.87 -2.07 2.05
C GLU A 13 1.61 -2.87 1.71
N GLU A 14 1.73 -4.19 1.60
CA GLU A 14 0.61 -5.08 1.30
C GLU A 14 -0.42 -5.08 2.43
N GLN A 15 0.02 -5.10 3.69
CA GLN A 15 -0.85 -4.98 4.85
C GLN A 15 -1.59 -3.64 4.87
N LEU A 16 -0.87 -2.53 4.66
CA LEU A 16 -1.46 -1.19 4.59
C LEU A 16 -2.51 -1.08 3.48
N LEU A 17 -2.22 -1.61 2.29
CA LEU A 17 -3.17 -1.61 1.18
C LEU A 17 -4.44 -2.40 1.52
N TYR A 18 -4.28 -3.58 2.12
CA TYR A 18 -5.41 -4.41 2.55
C TYR A 18 -6.27 -3.70 3.61
N LEU A 19 -5.65 -3.11 4.63
CA LEU A 19 -6.37 -2.38 5.67
C LEU A 19 -7.11 -1.17 5.12
N LYS A 20 -6.50 -0.39 4.23
CA LYS A 20 -7.16 0.74 3.55
C LYS A 20 -8.35 0.28 2.72
N TRP A 21 -8.22 -0.83 1.99
CA TRP A 21 -9.32 -1.44 1.26
C TRP A 21 -10.45 -1.88 2.20
N ASN A 22 -10.12 -2.57 3.29
CA ASN A 22 -11.08 -3.04 4.29
C ASN A 22 -11.80 -1.87 4.98
N LEU A 23 -11.06 -0.81 5.34
CA LEU A 23 -11.60 0.42 5.89
C LEU A 23 -12.61 1.05 4.93
N ASN A 24 -12.25 1.14 3.64
CA ASN A 24 -13.13 1.71 2.64
C ASN A 24 -14.44 0.91 2.51
N LYS A 25 -14.37 -0.43 2.45
CA LYS A 25 -15.57 -1.29 2.42
C LYS A 25 -16.40 -1.13 3.70
N SER A 26 -15.76 -1.07 4.86
CA SER A 26 -16.43 -0.88 6.16
C SER A 26 -17.16 0.47 6.23
N LYS A 27 -16.53 1.56 5.77
CA LYS A 27 -17.16 2.88 5.68
C LYS A 27 -18.34 2.90 4.69
N LEU A 28 -18.25 2.19 3.56
CA LEU A 28 -19.39 2.05 2.64
C LEU A 28 -20.53 1.26 3.27
N GLU A 29 -20.23 0.20 4.00
CA GLU A 29 -21.22 -0.57 4.75
C GLU A 29 -21.92 0.31 5.79
N LEU A 30 -21.17 1.12 6.54
CA LEU A 30 -21.73 2.04 7.54
C LEU A 30 -22.71 3.03 6.91
N ILE A 31 -22.40 3.58 5.72
CA ILE A 31 -23.31 4.47 4.98
C ILE A 31 -24.62 3.75 4.67
N ARG A 32 -24.59 2.47 4.26
CA ARG A 32 -25.80 1.69 3.98
C ARG A 32 -26.69 1.52 5.21
N TRP A 33 -26.09 1.26 6.37
CA TRP A 33 -26.79 1.09 7.65
C TRP A 33 -27.31 2.39 8.25
N THR A 34 -26.64 3.52 8.03
CA THR A 34 -27.02 4.81 8.64
C THR A 34 -28.00 5.59 7.78
N THR A 35 -27.74 5.67 6.47
CA THR A 35 -28.47 6.55 5.55
C THR A 35 -28.93 5.86 4.26
N GLY A 36 -28.44 4.66 3.98
CA GLY A 36 -28.75 3.92 2.76
C GLY A 36 -29.92 2.94 2.88
N ASP A 37 -29.84 1.90 2.04
CA ASP A 37 -30.87 0.89 1.86
C ASP A 37 -31.13 0.04 3.11
N LEU A 38 -30.17 -0.06 4.02
CA LEU A 38 -30.27 -0.83 5.26
C LEU A 38 -30.69 0.02 6.47
N SER A 39 -30.93 1.33 6.31
CA SER A 39 -31.26 2.27 7.40
C SER A 39 -32.51 1.93 8.20
N LYS A 40 -33.44 1.14 7.63
CA LYS A 40 -34.69 0.72 8.27
C LYS A 40 -34.63 -0.70 8.85
N VAL A 41 -33.50 -1.38 8.70
CA VAL A 41 -33.32 -2.76 9.18
C VAL A 41 -32.94 -2.74 10.66
N ARG A 42 -33.63 -3.54 11.47
CA ARG A 42 -33.35 -3.63 12.91
C ARG A 42 -32.04 -4.37 13.15
N ILE A 43 -31.11 -3.73 13.84
CA ILE A 43 -29.81 -4.29 14.20
C ILE A 43 -29.93 -5.01 15.55
N GLU A 44 -29.51 -6.28 15.61
CA GLU A 44 -29.40 -7.00 16.87
C GLU A 44 -28.18 -6.53 17.66
N LYS A 45 -28.32 -6.48 19.00
CA LYS A 45 -27.23 -6.15 19.91
C LYS A 45 -26.12 -7.19 19.76
N ASN A 46 -24.88 -6.75 19.57
CA ASN A 46 -23.68 -7.56 19.30
C ASN A 46 -23.62 -8.21 17.90
N SER A 47 -24.48 -7.79 16.96
CA SER A 47 -24.28 -8.14 15.55
C SER A 47 -23.02 -7.47 15.00
N ARG A 48 -22.46 -8.04 13.91
CA ARG A 48 -21.33 -7.43 13.19
C ARG A 48 -21.59 -5.97 12.83
N SER A 49 -22.83 -5.63 12.45
CA SER A 49 -23.26 -4.27 12.14
C SER A 49 -23.24 -3.35 13.36
N SER A 50 -23.53 -3.86 14.57
CA SER A 50 -23.49 -3.07 15.81
C SER A 50 -22.08 -2.73 16.29
N LEU A 51 -21.06 -3.47 15.83
CA LEU A 51 -19.65 -3.22 16.15
C LEU A 51 -18.91 -2.51 15.01
N LEU A 52 -19.61 -2.13 13.94
CA LEU A 52 -18.99 -1.65 12.71
C LEU A 52 -18.21 -0.34 12.90
N GLU A 53 -18.75 0.60 13.67
CA GLU A 53 -18.07 1.86 13.96
C GLU A 53 -16.79 1.64 14.80
N GLU A 54 -16.86 0.78 15.82
CA GLU A 54 -15.69 0.41 16.63
C GLU A 54 -14.61 -0.26 15.79
N ASN A 55 -14.99 -1.20 14.91
CA ASN A 55 -14.06 -1.84 13.97
C ASN A 55 -13.43 -0.83 13.00
N ILE A 56 -14.19 0.15 12.51
CA ILE A 56 -13.66 1.23 11.66
C ILE A 56 -12.57 2.00 12.41
N THR A 57 -12.84 2.42 13.65
CA THR A 57 -11.85 3.13 14.47
C THR A 57 -10.62 2.29 14.75
N GLN A 58 -10.76 0.99 15.03
CA GLN A 58 -9.62 0.08 15.21
C GLN A 58 -8.75 -0.01 13.95
N ILE A 59 -9.37 -0.16 12.77
CA ILE A 59 -8.66 -0.21 11.49
C ILE A 59 -7.95 1.12 11.21
N GLU A 60 -8.58 2.27 11.49
CA GLU A 60 -7.95 3.59 11.33
C GLU A 60 -6.69 3.72 12.19
N ASN A 61 -6.78 3.38 13.47
CA ASN A 61 -5.64 3.42 14.39
C ASN A 61 -4.51 2.47 13.95
N GLU A 62 -4.85 1.28 13.45
CA GLU A 62 -3.86 0.33 12.95
C GLU A 62 -3.15 0.86 11.70
N ILE A 63 -3.89 1.47 10.77
CA ILE A 63 -3.30 2.13 9.59
C ILE A 63 -2.32 3.22 10.02
N GLU A 64 -2.72 4.11 10.94
CA GLU A 64 -1.84 5.19 11.42
C GLU A 64 -0.53 4.65 12.01
N LEU A 65 -0.62 3.60 12.83
CA LEU A 65 0.55 2.95 13.43
C LEU A 65 1.47 2.36 12.36
N LEU A 66 0.92 1.62 11.39
CA LEU A 66 1.70 0.97 10.33
C LEU A 66 2.30 1.97 9.34
N GLU A 67 1.61 3.08 9.07
CA GLU A 67 2.16 4.18 8.25
C GLU A 67 3.36 4.84 8.92
N GLU A 68 3.34 4.99 10.25
CA GLU A 68 4.49 5.52 10.97
C GLU A 68 5.67 4.54 10.96
N GLN A 69 5.41 3.26 11.20
CA GLN A 69 6.42 2.20 11.06
C GLN A 69 7.03 2.17 9.65
N GLN A 70 6.21 2.38 8.61
CA GLN A 70 6.69 2.45 7.24
C GLN A 70 7.66 3.61 7.02
N LYS A 71 7.36 4.80 7.58
CA LYS A 71 8.26 5.97 7.49
C LYS A 71 9.57 5.72 8.21
N GLU A 72 9.52 5.18 9.43
CA GLU A 72 10.73 4.82 10.19
C GLU A 72 11.59 3.82 9.40
N MET A 73 10.96 2.82 8.79
CA MET A 73 11.65 1.83 7.98
C MET A 73 12.31 2.46 6.75
N LEU A 74 11.65 3.42 6.07
CA LEU A 74 12.24 4.15 4.95
C LEU A 74 13.51 4.90 5.36
N VAL A 75 13.51 5.56 6.51
CA VAL A 75 14.69 6.26 7.03
C VAL A 75 15.85 5.28 7.24
N ILE A 76 15.56 4.11 7.80
CA ILE A 76 16.58 3.05 8.00
C ILE A 76 17.11 2.56 6.65
N ILE A 77 16.24 2.26 5.69
CA ILE A 77 16.63 1.78 4.35
C ILE A 77 17.49 2.82 3.62
N GLN A 78 17.15 4.10 3.73
CA GLN A 78 17.92 5.20 3.14
C GLN A 78 19.34 5.31 3.72
N SER A 79 19.55 4.86 4.96
CA SER A 79 20.88 4.85 5.58
C SER A 79 21.82 3.76 5.05
N PHE A 80 21.28 2.75 4.36
CA PHE A 80 22.07 1.62 3.88
C PHE A 80 23.01 2.03 2.75
N LYS A 81 24.31 1.75 2.95
CA LYS A 81 25.36 2.04 1.97
C LYS A 81 25.49 0.95 0.93
N GLY A 82 26.04 1.32 -0.23
CA GLY A 82 26.44 0.41 -1.29
C GLY A 82 25.45 0.38 -2.46
N VAL A 83 26.03 0.33 -3.65
CA VAL A 83 25.33 0.44 -4.95
C VAL A 83 24.16 -0.53 -5.06
N GLU A 84 24.29 -1.76 -4.56
CA GLU A 84 23.20 -2.73 -4.68
C GLU A 84 21.99 -2.38 -3.80
N ASN A 85 22.19 -1.80 -2.60
CA ASN A 85 21.09 -1.34 -1.77
C ASN A 85 20.38 -0.14 -2.41
N GLU A 86 21.15 0.76 -3.01
CA GLU A 86 20.66 1.93 -3.74
C GLU A 86 19.82 1.52 -4.95
N ILE A 87 20.34 0.63 -5.81
CA ILE A 87 19.60 0.09 -6.97
C ILE A 87 18.30 -0.59 -6.51
N VAL A 88 18.35 -1.39 -5.44
CA VAL A 88 17.15 -2.08 -4.93
C VAL A 88 16.10 -1.09 -4.42
N ARG A 89 16.50 -0.09 -3.63
CA ARG A 89 15.59 0.93 -3.10
C ARG A 89 14.95 1.72 -4.23
N MET A 90 15.75 2.27 -5.14
CA MET A 90 15.26 3.04 -6.28
C MET A 90 14.32 2.21 -7.16
N LYS A 91 14.67 0.95 -7.44
CA LYS A 91 13.87 0.11 -8.33
C LYS A 91 12.54 -0.35 -7.71
N TYR A 92 12.57 -0.82 -6.47
CA TYR A 92 11.45 -1.59 -5.90
C TYR A 92 10.68 -0.84 -4.80
N ILE A 93 11.21 0.29 -4.31
CA ILE A 93 10.49 1.17 -3.37
C ILE A 93 10.09 2.46 -4.07
N GLU A 94 11.04 3.13 -4.72
CA GLU A 94 10.76 4.42 -5.40
C GLU A 94 10.09 4.22 -6.78
N GLY A 95 10.19 3.00 -7.33
CA GLY A 95 9.52 2.61 -8.57
C GLY A 95 10.24 3.05 -9.85
N LEU A 96 11.51 3.46 -9.76
CA LEU A 96 12.27 3.97 -10.90
C LEU A 96 12.57 2.89 -11.95
N THR A 97 12.66 3.32 -13.20
CA THR A 97 13.17 2.55 -14.33
C THR A 97 14.70 2.39 -14.24
N LEU A 98 15.27 1.44 -14.98
CA LEU A 98 16.73 1.28 -14.95
C LEU A 98 17.43 2.50 -15.59
N GLU A 99 16.75 3.12 -16.55
CA GLU A 99 17.17 4.36 -17.21
C GLU A 99 17.20 5.53 -16.23
N GLU A 100 16.15 5.73 -15.42
CA GLU A 100 16.14 6.75 -14.36
C GLU A 100 17.23 6.48 -13.30
N ILE A 101 17.46 5.21 -12.92
CA ILE A 101 18.53 4.86 -11.98
C ILE A 101 19.92 5.20 -12.55
N VAL A 102 20.12 5.03 -13.86
CA VAL A 102 21.36 5.44 -14.54
C VAL A 102 21.56 6.94 -14.43
N GLU A 103 20.50 7.72 -14.69
CA GLU A 103 20.53 9.18 -14.59
C GLU A 103 20.82 9.65 -13.16
N GLU A 104 20.16 9.07 -12.16
CA GLU A 104 20.32 9.44 -10.74
C GLU A 104 21.69 9.05 -10.16
N THR A 105 22.22 7.88 -10.54
CA THR A 105 23.49 7.37 -9.98
C THR A 105 24.73 7.80 -10.76
N GLY A 106 24.56 8.21 -12.03
CA GLY A 106 25.66 8.54 -12.94
C GLY A 106 26.50 7.33 -13.39
N TYR A 107 26.10 6.10 -13.03
CA TYR A 107 26.76 4.89 -13.51
C TYR A 107 26.37 4.59 -14.97
N SER A 108 27.19 3.80 -15.67
CA SER A 108 26.84 3.40 -17.04
C SER A 108 25.64 2.46 -17.06
N ASP A 109 24.82 2.55 -18.11
CA ASP A 109 23.67 1.67 -18.35
C ASP A 109 24.04 0.18 -18.25
N SER A 110 25.15 -0.22 -18.89
CA SER A 110 25.66 -1.60 -18.82
C SER A 110 25.97 -2.04 -17.39
N TYR A 111 26.52 -1.15 -16.55
CA TYR A 111 26.84 -1.48 -15.17
C TYR A 111 25.57 -1.66 -14.34
N ILE A 112 24.59 -0.76 -14.46
CA ILE A 112 23.31 -0.84 -13.75
C ILE A 112 22.54 -2.10 -14.14
N ARG A 113 22.41 -2.39 -15.45
CA ARG A 113 21.73 -3.60 -15.94
C ARG A 113 22.40 -4.88 -15.42
N LYS A 114 23.73 -4.93 -15.46
CA LYS A 114 24.48 -6.08 -14.92
C LYS A 114 24.23 -6.27 -13.43
N LYS A 115 24.30 -5.19 -12.65
CA LYS A 115 24.06 -5.24 -11.20
C LYS A 115 22.62 -5.63 -10.87
N HIS A 116 21.65 -5.07 -11.57
CA HIS A 116 20.23 -5.43 -11.42
C HIS A 116 19.99 -6.91 -11.71
N ALA A 117 20.58 -7.47 -12.77
CA ALA A 117 20.48 -8.91 -13.06
C ALA A 117 21.09 -9.78 -11.95
N GLU A 118 22.26 -9.42 -11.44
CA GLU A 118 22.90 -10.11 -10.30
C GLU A 118 22.03 -10.06 -9.03
N ILE A 119 21.41 -8.91 -8.77
CA ILE A 119 20.50 -8.68 -7.64
C ILE A 119 19.23 -9.53 -7.79
N ARG A 120 18.58 -9.48 -8.96
CA ARG A 120 17.34 -10.22 -9.25
C ARG A 120 17.53 -11.72 -9.08
N SER A 121 18.66 -12.26 -9.52
CA SER A 121 18.98 -13.69 -9.34
C SER A 121 19.02 -14.13 -7.86
N LYS A 122 19.29 -13.20 -6.94
CA LYS A 122 19.34 -13.45 -5.48
C LYS A 122 17.99 -13.20 -4.80
N LEU A 123 17.05 -12.56 -5.49
CA LEU A 123 15.76 -12.11 -4.99
C LEU A 123 14.65 -13.00 -5.54
N GLN A 124 14.69 -14.30 -5.22
CA GLN A 124 13.72 -15.28 -5.72
C GLN A 124 12.25 -14.94 -5.40
N PHE A 125 11.98 -14.13 -4.38
CA PHE A 125 10.64 -13.67 -4.02
C PHE A 125 10.12 -12.50 -4.89
N ILE A 126 10.99 -11.85 -5.67
CA ILE A 126 10.62 -10.66 -6.44
C ILE A 126 9.71 -10.98 -7.61
N ASP A 127 9.88 -12.14 -8.25
CA ASP A 127 9.00 -12.51 -9.37
C ASP A 127 7.53 -12.63 -8.90
N ASP A 128 7.29 -13.22 -7.72
CA ASP A 128 5.97 -13.26 -7.09
C ASP A 128 5.47 -11.86 -6.68
N TYR A 129 6.37 -10.97 -6.27
CA TYR A 129 6.02 -9.60 -5.88
C TYR A 129 5.65 -8.73 -7.09
N GLU A 130 6.38 -8.85 -8.21
CA GLU A 130 6.11 -8.16 -9.47
C GLU A 130 4.79 -8.62 -10.07
N ALA A 131 4.48 -9.93 -10.03
CA ALA A 131 3.18 -10.44 -10.44
C ALA A 131 2.04 -9.85 -9.59
N ARG A 132 2.22 -9.76 -8.27
CA ARG A 132 1.25 -9.13 -7.35
C ARG A 132 1.13 -7.61 -7.55
N HIS A 133 2.17 -6.93 -8.04
CA HIS A 133 2.17 -5.47 -8.24
C HIS A 133 1.03 -4.98 -9.14
N LEU A 134 0.73 -5.73 -10.21
CA LEU A 134 -0.36 -5.37 -11.11
C LEU A 134 -1.73 -5.42 -10.42
N ASP A 135 -1.98 -6.46 -9.59
CA ASP A 135 -3.20 -6.58 -8.78
C ASP A 135 -3.29 -5.45 -7.75
N ARG A 136 -2.16 -5.07 -7.13
CA ARG A 136 -2.10 -3.94 -6.19
C ARG A 136 -2.44 -2.62 -6.85
N LYS A 137 -1.92 -2.36 -8.05
CA LYS A 137 -2.22 -1.14 -8.82
C LYS A 137 -3.71 -1.04 -9.10
N ALA A 138 -4.33 -2.13 -9.56
CA ALA A 138 -5.78 -2.18 -9.80
C ALA A 138 -6.60 -1.92 -8.52
N LYS A 139 -6.21 -2.51 -7.38
CA LYS A 139 -6.86 -2.25 -6.08
C LYS A 139 -6.71 -0.80 -5.62
N LYS A 140 -5.55 -0.19 -5.85
CA LYS A 140 -5.30 1.22 -5.52
C LYS A 140 -6.17 2.14 -6.38
N GLU A 141 -6.27 1.88 -7.68
CA GLU A 141 -7.16 2.59 -8.60
C GLU A 141 -8.64 2.43 -8.18
N GLU A 142 -9.06 1.23 -7.76
CA GLU A 142 -10.40 0.98 -7.21
C GLU A 142 -10.65 1.85 -5.95
N LEU A 143 -9.69 1.89 -5.03
CA LEU A 143 -9.77 2.71 -3.82
C LEU A 143 -9.93 4.19 -4.14
N GLU A 144 -9.08 4.72 -5.01
CA GLU A 144 -9.12 6.13 -5.44
C GLU A 144 -10.47 6.49 -6.08
N TYR A 145 -11.00 5.62 -6.95
CA TYR A 145 -12.33 5.80 -7.56
C TYR A 145 -13.45 5.92 -6.51
N TYR A 146 -13.47 5.04 -5.50
CA TYR A 146 -14.51 5.07 -4.47
C TYR A 146 -14.36 6.26 -3.52
N ASP A 147 -13.13 6.65 -3.18
CA ASP A 147 -12.88 7.84 -2.37
C ASP A 147 -13.34 9.11 -3.10
N GLU A 148 -13.08 9.24 -4.40
CA GLU A 148 -13.60 10.34 -5.21
C GLU A 148 -15.13 10.37 -5.25
N LYS A 149 -15.75 9.20 -5.45
CA LYS A 149 -17.21 9.08 -5.49
C LYS A 149 -17.84 9.51 -4.17
N ARG A 150 -17.26 9.08 -3.03
CA ARG A 150 -17.72 9.48 -1.69
C ARG A 150 -17.61 10.99 -1.49
N ARG A 151 -16.49 11.61 -1.88
CA ARG A 151 -16.31 13.07 -1.81
C ARG A 151 -17.37 13.82 -2.62
N LYS A 152 -17.66 13.37 -3.85
CA LYS A 152 -18.69 13.95 -4.71
C LYS A 152 -20.09 13.83 -4.11
N THR A 153 -20.45 12.67 -3.56
CA THR A 153 -21.75 12.47 -2.89
C THR A 153 -21.91 13.36 -1.65
N GLN A 154 -20.86 13.52 -0.84
CA GLN A 154 -20.88 14.43 0.32
C GLN A 154 -21.00 15.91 -0.09
N GLN A 155 -20.35 16.34 -1.17
CA GLN A 155 -20.51 17.70 -1.71
C GLN A 155 -21.93 17.97 -2.22
N LEU A 156 -22.58 16.98 -2.84
CA LEU A 156 -23.96 17.12 -3.34
C LEU A 156 -25.02 17.15 -2.23
N SER A 157 -24.76 16.55 -1.06
CA SER A 157 -25.69 16.59 0.08
C SER A 157 -25.63 17.89 0.91
N LEU A 158 -24.70 18.80 0.59
CA LEU A 158 -24.52 20.10 1.26
C LEU A 158 -25.23 21.26 0.54
N PHE A 159 -25.99 20.96 -0.53
CA PHE A 159 -26.87 21.88 -1.26
C PHE A 159 -28.30 21.37 -1.22
#